data_AF-A0A812VHT7-F1
#
_entry.id   AF-A0A812VHT7-F1
#
_cell.length_a   1.000
_cell.length_b   1.000
_cell.length_c   1.000
_cell.angle_alpha   90.00
_cell.angle_beta   90.00
_cell.angle_gamma   90.00
#
_symmetry.space_group_name_H-M   'P 1'
#
loop_
_entity.id
_entity.type
_entity.pdbx_description
1 polymer ?
#
loop_
_entity_poly.entity_id
_entity_poly.type
_entity_poly.pdbx_seq_one_letter_code
_entity_poly.pdbx_strand_id
1 'polypeptide(L)'
;MSENERGEGGESSGGSSGRRLPSTWWAALLKAAGRHLGFDDISLSQSEHVNVLSACTGCSAESWVLKALGIKFSVVSASDTDADYRAFVMENFPNEIQHMFCSIEDQISVAAERPSKCPCLACLGNTEEAVYGATDETVDLMVCGSPCDPYSVQRHKRHCNGNVESHSLFNTTMRDMVRMFELYSPVVAITEQVPGFLLPFHKATTETPYDRLLLHMKKGNMKFGGYFLVKFEMDSALWMQMSRPRCYIIFFRKDKFEKAHVKRFKTLVEDILDWLAANHSPRSMTSLMLEECSPLFAEEWQQTYKQRRGAQAASLQAPQQWQVQSSKIRQELGVGQSTQLWTSHPDLKLAGVPENARVKEVLDLAVYGYLGSDLACQLLAGRQAADAEALKSMCSELFTDISQNPYRKTFTRKNGHAPCMTTATSFYCHSRDRMVLPVEMLYFQGHDLRMKIPSQMPRSSLQSLAGQGICLPVLATLVFCLQNTDSLPV
;
A
#
# COMPACT_ATOMS: atom_id res chain seq x y z
N MET A 1 -21.68 -26.15 27.25
CA MET A 1 -22.89 -25.52 26.69
C MET A 1 -22.79 -25.66 25.19
N SER A 2 -23.60 -26.59 24.68
CA SER A 2 -23.60 -27.11 23.32
C SER A 2 -24.98 -26.85 22.75
N GLU A 3 -25.10 -26.01 21.73
CA GLU A 3 -26.31 -25.83 20.91
C GLU A 3 -25.82 -25.52 19.49
N ASN A 4 -25.91 -26.47 18.56
CA ASN A 4 -27.08 -26.79 17.71
C ASN A 4 -27.47 -25.67 16.74
N GLU A 5 -26.81 -25.64 15.58
CA GLU A 5 -27.39 -25.07 14.35
C GLU A 5 -27.69 -26.23 13.38
N ARG A 6 -28.96 -26.65 13.38
CA ARG A 6 -29.58 -27.48 12.34
C ARG A 6 -30.84 -26.76 11.84
N GLY A 7 -31.03 -26.78 10.52
CA GLY A 7 -32.27 -26.41 9.82
C GLY A 7 -32.17 -25.02 9.18
N GLU A 8 -32.49 -24.79 7.90
CA GLU A 8 -33.35 -25.53 6.99
C GLU A 8 -32.87 -25.37 5.55
N GLY A 9 -32.85 -26.48 4.80
CA GLY A 9 -32.64 -26.49 3.36
C GLY A 9 -33.94 -26.16 2.64
N GLY A 10 -34.09 -24.91 2.22
CA GLY A 10 -35.06 -24.51 1.21
C GLY A 10 -34.38 -24.41 -0.14
N GLU A 11 -34.58 -25.40 -1.00
CA GLU A 11 -34.21 -25.34 -2.42
C GLU A 11 -35.11 -24.32 -3.14
N SER A 12 -34.74 -23.04 -3.07
CA SER A 12 -35.26 -22.05 -4.00
C SER A 12 -34.43 -22.13 -5.28
N SER A 13 -35.05 -22.60 -6.37
CA SER A 13 -34.61 -22.44 -7.75
C SER A 13 -34.66 -20.95 -8.16
N GLY A 14 -33.85 -20.14 -7.49
CA GLY A 14 -33.72 -18.71 -7.68
C GLY A 14 -32.74 -18.44 -8.82
N GLY A 15 -33.19 -17.66 -9.80
CA GLY A 15 -32.40 -17.26 -10.95
C GLY A 15 -31.00 -16.78 -10.55
N SER A 16 -30.05 -17.07 -11.45
CA SER A 16 -28.69 -16.56 -11.49
C SER A 16 -28.67 -15.02 -11.46
N SER A 17 -29.05 -14.43 -10.34
CA SER A 17 -28.57 -13.14 -9.91
C SER A 17 -27.09 -13.39 -9.64
N GLY A 18 -26.27 -13.12 -10.65
CA GLY A 18 -24.83 -13.20 -10.54
C GLY A 18 -24.44 -12.41 -9.30
N ARG A 19 -24.18 -13.13 -8.20
CA ARG A 19 -23.81 -12.55 -6.92
C ARG A 19 -22.54 -11.77 -7.21
N ARG A 20 -22.70 -10.45 -7.39
CA ARG A 20 -21.59 -9.52 -7.50
C ARG A 20 -20.79 -9.75 -6.23
N LEU A 21 -19.65 -10.42 -6.36
CA LEU A 21 -18.67 -10.50 -5.29
C LEU A 21 -18.52 -9.07 -4.76
N PRO A 22 -18.70 -8.82 -3.45
CA PRO A 22 -18.59 -7.48 -2.94
C PRO A 22 -17.15 -7.04 -3.17
N SER A 23 -17.00 -6.19 -4.16
CA SER A 23 -15.76 -5.53 -4.47
C SER A 23 -15.29 -4.76 -3.25
N THR A 24 -14.04 -5.00 -2.85
CA THR A 24 -13.37 -4.45 -1.65
C THR A 24 -13.91 -4.99 -0.31
N TRP A 25 -13.37 -6.14 0.11
CA TRP A 25 -13.73 -6.82 1.37
C TRP A 25 -13.66 -5.93 2.62
N TRP A 26 -12.74 -4.96 2.63
CA TRP A 26 -12.54 -4.03 3.74
C TRP A 26 -13.67 -2.99 3.85
N ALA A 27 -14.34 -2.65 2.75
CA ALA A 27 -15.41 -1.65 2.76
C ALA A 27 -16.64 -2.17 3.51
N ALA A 28 -16.95 -3.46 3.37
CA ALA A 28 -18.03 -4.11 4.12
C ALA A 28 -17.77 -4.10 5.63
N LEU A 29 -16.53 -4.36 6.03
CA LEU A 29 -16.11 -4.33 7.43
C LEU A 29 -16.17 -2.90 8.00
N LEU A 30 -15.71 -1.91 7.25
CA LEU A 30 -15.76 -0.51 7.65
C LEU A 30 -17.20 -0.01 7.83
N LYS A 31 -18.10 -0.38 6.92
CA LYS A 31 -19.55 -0.10 7.07
C LYS A 31 -20.15 -0.79 8.29
N ALA A 32 -19.72 -2.01 8.60
CA ALA A 32 -20.16 -2.70 9.81
C ALA A 32 -19.69 -1.98 11.09
N ALA A 33 -18.44 -1.48 11.11
CA ALA A 33 -17.92 -0.65 12.19
C ALA A 33 -18.74 0.64 12.34
N GLY A 34 -19.04 1.32 11.22
CA GLY A 34 -19.90 2.50 11.20
C GLY A 34 -21.28 2.26 11.83
N ARG A 35 -21.98 1.21 11.39
CA ARG A 35 -23.29 0.83 11.96
C ARG A 35 -23.23 0.54 13.45
N HIS A 36 -22.16 -0.11 13.92
CA HIS A 36 -21.97 -0.36 15.35
C HIS A 36 -21.83 0.95 16.15
N LEU A 37 -21.18 1.95 15.57
CA LEU A 37 -20.99 3.27 16.17
C LEU A 37 -22.20 4.21 15.97
N GLY A 38 -23.32 3.70 15.44
CA GLY A 38 -24.55 4.47 15.23
C GLY A 38 -24.57 5.30 13.95
N PHE A 39 -23.65 5.05 13.02
CA PHE A 39 -23.72 5.62 11.67
C PHE A 39 -24.53 4.68 10.79
N ASP A 40 -25.72 5.13 10.39
CA ASP A 40 -26.52 4.39 9.42
C ASP A 40 -25.73 4.22 8.11
N ASP A 41 -26.06 3.19 7.34
CA ASP A 41 -25.58 3.10 5.96
C ASP A 41 -26.13 4.32 5.22
N ILE A 42 -25.32 5.40 5.14
CA ILE A 42 -25.69 6.68 4.53
C ILE A 42 -26.37 6.36 3.21
N SER A 43 -27.70 6.54 3.18
CA SER A 43 -28.51 6.05 2.10
C SER A 43 -28.39 7.02 0.93
N LEU A 44 -27.32 6.90 0.15
CA LEU A 44 -27.19 7.19 -1.29
C LEU A 44 -27.73 8.52 -1.85
N SER A 45 -28.27 9.44 -1.06
CA SER A 45 -28.70 10.76 -1.49
C SER A 45 -27.51 11.71 -1.51
N GLN A 46 -26.40 11.24 -2.10
CA GLN A 46 -25.31 12.14 -2.43
C GLN A 46 -25.82 13.09 -3.51
N SER A 47 -26.10 14.32 -3.08
CA SER A 47 -26.49 15.41 -3.97
C SER A 47 -25.29 15.96 -4.73
N GLU A 48 -24.10 15.87 -4.14
CA GLU A 48 -22.90 16.55 -4.64
C GLU A 48 -21.78 15.59 -5.04
N HIS A 49 -20.87 16.12 -5.85
CA HIS A 49 -19.74 15.41 -6.43
C HIS A 49 -18.48 15.87 -5.70
N VAL A 50 -17.66 14.94 -5.21
CA VAL A 50 -16.40 15.30 -4.54
C VAL A 50 -15.32 15.61 -5.57
N ASN A 51 -14.80 16.83 -5.56
CA ASN A 51 -13.68 17.23 -6.39
C ASN A 51 -12.36 16.87 -5.72
N VAL A 52 -11.60 15.99 -6.37
CA VAL A 52 -10.40 15.36 -5.82
C VAL A 52 -9.15 15.86 -6.53
N LEU A 53 -8.18 16.30 -5.74
CA LEU A 53 -6.83 16.60 -6.19
C LEU A 53 -5.89 15.47 -5.76
N SER A 54 -5.26 14.82 -6.73
CA SER A 54 -4.30 13.75 -6.49
C SER A 54 -2.90 14.21 -6.86
N ALA A 55 -1.92 13.96 -5.99
CA ALA A 55 -0.52 14.30 -6.22
C ALA A 55 0.38 13.15 -5.78
N CYS A 56 1.36 12.79 -6.62
CA CYS A 56 2.08 11.52 -6.48
C CYS A 56 1.09 10.35 -6.46
N THR A 57 0.24 10.32 -7.49
CA THR A 57 -1.00 9.56 -7.55
C THR A 57 -0.80 8.06 -7.38
N GLY A 58 0.31 7.48 -7.85
CA GLY A 58 0.58 6.05 -7.79
C GLY A 58 -0.57 5.25 -8.42
N CYS A 59 -1.26 4.45 -7.61
CA CYS A 59 -2.40 3.64 -8.04
C CYS A 59 -3.76 4.35 -7.96
N SER A 60 -3.77 5.66 -7.66
CA SER A 60 -4.93 6.49 -7.33
C SER A 60 -5.79 5.84 -6.24
N ALA A 61 -5.17 5.65 -5.07
CA ALA A 61 -5.79 4.99 -3.92
C ALA A 61 -7.12 5.65 -3.51
N GLU A 62 -7.17 6.98 -3.57
CA GLU A 62 -8.35 7.79 -3.32
C GLU A 62 -9.52 7.44 -4.24
N SER A 63 -9.27 7.23 -5.54
CA SER A 63 -10.33 6.87 -6.50
C SER A 63 -10.91 5.49 -6.21
N TRP A 64 -10.06 4.52 -5.84
CA TRP A 64 -10.51 3.20 -5.42
C TRP A 64 -11.35 3.26 -4.14
N VAL A 65 -10.90 4.05 -3.17
CA VAL A 65 -11.60 4.23 -1.89
C VAL A 65 -12.96 4.88 -2.09
N LEU A 66 -13.03 6.00 -2.81
CA LEU A 66 -14.27 6.72 -3.07
C LEU A 66 -15.27 5.83 -3.81
N LYS A 67 -14.82 5.13 -4.86
CA LYS A 67 -15.63 4.18 -5.62
C LYS A 67 -16.17 3.03 -4.75
N ALA A 68 -15.35 2.48 -3.86
CA ALA A 68 -15.72 1.39 -2.96
C ALA A 68 -16.72 1.84 -1.87
N LEU A 69 -16.58 3.08 -1.39
CA LEU A 69 -17.51 3.68 -0.43
C LEU A 69 -18.82 4.14 -1.11
N GLY A 70 -18.86 4.17 -2.45
CA GLY A 70 -20.02 4.64 -3.22
C GLY A 70 -20.12 6.17 -3.28
N ILE A 71 -18.99 6.85 -3.07
CA ILE A 71 -18.89 8.31 -3.15
C ILE A 71 -18.71 8.70 -4.62
N LYS A 72 -19.54 9.59 -5.15
CA LYS A 72 -19.37 10.18 -6.48
C LYS A 72 -18.23 11.20 -6.45
N PHE A 73 -17.30 11.12 -7.39
CA PHE A 73 -16.12 11.97 -7.39
C PHE A 73 -15.60 12.25 -8.79
N SER A 74 -14.92 13.39 -8.94
CA SER A 74 -14.08 13.69 -10.09
C SER A 74 -12.69 13.97 -9.60
N VAL A 75 -11.68 13.35 -10.21
CA VAL A 75 -10.30 13.75 -10.00
C VAL A 75 -10.02 14.91 -10.94
N VAL A 76 -10.20 16.12 -10.43
CA VAL A 76 -10.00 17.36 -11.18
C VAL A 76 -8.56 17.45 -11.68
N SER A 77 -7.60 16.91 -10.92
CA SER A 77 -6.21 16.85 -11.38
C SER A 77 -5.42 15.78 -10.64
N ALA A 78 -4.60 15.03 -11.38
CA ALA A 78 -3.70 13.98 -10.92
C ALA A 78 -2.28 14.20 -11.46
N SER A 79 -1.27 13.71 -10.76
CA SER A 79 0.11 13.74 -11.24
C SER A 79 0.94 12.56 -10.75
N ASP A 80 1.73 11.97 -11.65
CA ASP A 80 2.71 10.94 -11.31
C ASP A 80 3.88 10.96 -12.30
N THR A 81 5.10 10.76 -11.82
CA THR A 81 6.31 10.74 -12.67
C THR A 81 6.46 9.47 -13.49
N ASP A 82 5.91 8.35 -13.02
CA ASP A 82 6.01 7.05 -13.71
C ASP A 82 4.92 6.91 -14.78
N ALA A 83 5.33 6.67 -16.02
CA ALA A 83 4.41 6.56 -17.15
C ALA A 83 3.47 5.35 -17.04
N ASP A 84 3.96 4.25 -16.47
CA ASP A 84 3.16 3.05 -16.29
C ASP A 84 2.07 3.27 -15.23
N TYR A 85 2.35 4.10 -14.21
CA TYR A 85 1.39 4.40 -13.14
C TYR A 85 0.26 5.28 -13.68
N ARG A 86 0.62 6.29 -14.48
CA ARG A 86 -0.37 7.11 -15.19
C ARG A 86 -1.24 6.26 -16.11
N ALA A 87 -0.64 5.35 -16.89
CA ALA A 87 -1.39 4.43 -17.75
C ALA A 87 -2.33 3.53 -16.95
N PHE A 88 -1.88 2.99 -15.81
CA PHE A 88 -2.70 2.19 -14.91
C PHE A 88 -3.91 2.98 -14.38
N VAL A 89 -3.71 4.22 -13.94
CA VAL A 89 -4.79 5.08 -13.44
C VAL A 89 -5.80 5.40 -14.55
N MET A 90 -5.33 5.80 -15.73
CA MET A 90 -6.21 6.14 -16.86
C MET A 90 -7.03 4.94 -17.37
N GLU A 91 -6.49 3.72 -17.29
CA GLU A 91 -7.21 2.50 -17.68
C GLU A 91 -8.34 2.14 -16.68
N ASN A 92 -8.13 2.42 -15.39
CA ASN A 92 -9.08 2.08 -14.32
C ASN A 92 -10.12 3.17 -14.04
N PHE A 93 -9.80 4.43 -14.34
CA PHE A 93 -10.63 5.60 -14.07
C PHE A 93 -10.75 6.56 -15.28
N PRO A 94 -11.06 6.05 -16.49
CA PRO A 94 -11.00 6.86 -17.71
C PRO A 94 -11.99 8.03 -17.73
N ASN A 95 -13.06 7.97 -16.93
CA ASN A 95 -14.11 8.99 -16.92
C ASN A 95 -14.00 9.91 -15.69
N GLU A 96 -13.29 9.48 -14.65
CA GLU A 96 -13.18 10.21 -13.40
C GLU A 96 -11.97 11.16 -13.40
N ILE A 97 -10.90 10.86 -14.17
CA ILE A 97 -9.71 11.74 -14.29
C ILE A 97 -9.92 12.81 -15.36
N GLN A 98 -9.97 14.07 -14.96
CA GLN A 98 -10.05 15.21 -15.90
C GLN A 98 -8.67 15.59 -16.45
N HIS A 99 -7.69 15.70 -15.56
CA HIS A 99 -6.34 16.10 -15.92
C HIS A 99 -5.30 15.16 -15.31
N MET A 100 -4.39 14.64 -16.14
CA MET A 100 -3.27 13.77 -15.74
C MET A 100 -1.94 14.39 -16.19
N PHE A 101 -1.10 14.75 -15.22
CA PHE A 101 0.19 15.40 -15.43
C PHE A 101 1.37 14.43 -15.22
N CYS A 102 2.49 14.72 -15.89
CA CYS A 102 3.73 13.94 -15.75
C CYS A 102 4.48 14.23 -14.44
N SER A 103 4.19 15.33 -13.76
CA SER A 103 4.87 15.71 -12.53
C SER A 103 3.98 16.64 -11.70
N ILE A 104 4.29 16.75 -10.40
CA ILE A 104 3.62 17.72 -9.52
C ILE A 104 3.97 19.15 -9.94
N GLU A 105 5.17 19.37 -10.47
CA GLU A 105 5.62 20.65 -10.98
C GLU A 105 4.81 21.10 -12.20
N ASP A 106 4.51 20.20 -13.14
CA ASP A 106 3.63 20.49 -14.27
C ASP A 106 2.21 20.85 -13.79
N GLN A 107 1.70 20.07 -12.83
CA GLN A 107 0.39 20.30 -12.21
C GLN A 107 0.31 21.69 -11.55
N ILE A 108 1.34 22.06 -10.77
CA ILE A 108 1.50 23.37 -10.13
C ILE A 108 1.59 24.49 -11.18
N SER A 109 2.39 24.29 -12.23
CA SER A 109 2.68 25.32 -13.24
C SER A 109 1.41 25.69 -14.00
N VAL A 110 0.57 24.71 -14.35
CA VAL A 110 -0.72 24.97 -15.01
C VAL A 110 -1.66 25.78 -14.14
N ALA A 111 -1.75 25.43 -12.86
CA ALA A 111 -2.59 26.15 -11.91
C ALA A 111 -2.10 27.60 -11.68
N ALA A 112 -0.78 27.81 -11.70
CA ALA A 112 -0.17 29.12 -11.44
C ALA A 112 -0.18 30.04 -12.66
N GLU A 113 0.16 29.53 -13.84
CA GLU A 113 0.49 30.36 -15.02
C GLU A 113 -0.61 30.37 -16.08
N ARG A 114 -1.53 29.40 -16.06
CA ARG A 114 -2.55 29.19 -17.11
C ARG A 114 -1.92 29.23 -18.52
N PRO A 115 -0.96 28.32 -18.79
CA PRO A 115 -0.21 28.35 -20.04
C PRO A 115 -1.13 28.13 -21.24
N SER A 116 -0.87 28.83 -22.35
CA SER A 116 -1.65 28.71 -23.59
C SER A 116 -1.70 27.28 -24.17
N LYS A 117 -0.79 26.40 -23.74
CA LYS A 117 -0.78 24.97 -24.04
C LYS A 117 -0.75 24.16 -22.74
N CYS A 118 -1.79 23.39 -22.48
CA CYS A 118 -1.86 22.51 -21.32
C CYS A 118 -0.93 21.28 -21.52
N PRO A 119 0.04 21.02 -20.62
CA PRO A 119 0.90 19.83 -20.66
C PRO A 119 0.20 18.54 -20.20
N CYS A 120 -1.08 18.61 -19.83
CA CYS A 120 -1.88 17.45 -19.42
C CYS A 120 -1.97 16.40 -20.51
N LEU A 121 -1.67 15.14 -20.17
CA LEU A 121 -1.74 14.01 -21.10
C LEU A 121 -3.16 13.69 -21.55
N ALA A 122 -4.17 13.96 -20.71
CA ALA A 122 -5.58 13.79 -21.06
C ALA A 122 -6.11 14.89 -22.01
N CYS A 123 -5.44 16.04 -22.10
CA CYS A 123 -5.85 17.16 -22.95
C CYS A 123 -5.17 17.18 -24.33
N LEU A 124 -4.24 16.25 -24.60
CA LEU A 124 -3.48 16.21 -25.86
C LEU A 124 -4.40 15.91 -27.05
N GLY A 125 -4.97 16.96 -27.66
CA GLY A 125 -5.83 16.88 -28.84
C GLY A 125 -6.89 17.99 -28.93
N ASN A 126 -7.32 18.54 -27.79
CA ASN A 126 -8.36 19.56 -27.73
C ASN A 126 -7.77 20.88 -27.23
N THR A 127 -7.28 21.71 -28.17
CA THR A 127 -6.64 23.00 -27.83
C THR A 127 -7.63 24.15 -27.62
N GLU A 128 -8.87 24.02 -28.12
CA GLU A 128 -9.82 25.15 -28.13
C GLU A 128 -10.74 25.20 -26.90
N GLU A 129 -10.86 24.10 -26.14
CA GLU A 129 -11.66 24.01 -24.91
C GLU A 129 -10.90 23.32 -23.78
N ALA A 130 -9.59 23.56 -23.65
CA ALA A 130 -8.91 23.25 -22.41
C ALA A 130 -9.46 24.20 -21.34
N VAL A 131 -10.62 23.85 -20.76
CA VAL A 131 -11.16 24.45 -19.55
C VAL A 131 -10.03 24.36 -18.55
N TYR A 132 -9.39 25.50 -18.29
CA TYR A 132 -8.26 25.57 -17.37
C TYR A 132 -8.74 24.99 -16.04
N GLY A 133 -8.18 23.83 -15.67
CA GLY A 133 -8.66 23.03 -14.56
C GLY A 133 -8.84 23.84 -13.29
N ALA A 134 -9.95 23.59 -12.60
CA ALA A 134 -10.27 24.15 -11.30
C ALA A 134 -9.91 25.65 -11.17
N THR A 135 -10.42 26.51 -12.06
CA THR A 135 -10.35 27.96 -11.82
C THR A 135 -11.22 28.28 -10.60
N ASP A 136 -10.60 28.42 -9.43
CA ASP A 136 -11.25 28.68 -8.13
C ASP A 136 -12.32 27.65 -7.69
N GLU A 137 -12.55 26.57 -8.45
CA GLU A 137 -13.40 25.45 -8.04
C GLU A 137 -12.80 24.76 -6.80
N THR A 138 -13.66 24.49 -5.83
CA THR A 138 -13.26 23.98 -4.52
C THR A 138 -12.77 22.55 -4.65
N VAL A 139 -11.45 22.35 -4.57
CA VAL A 139 -10.90 21.02 -4.27
C VAL A 139 -11.42 20.63 -2.90
N ASP A 140 -12.31 19.65 -2.84
CA ASP A 140 -12.90 19.18 -1.59
C ASP A 140 -11.92 18.30 -0.83
N LEU A 141 -11.24 17.41 -1.57
CA LEU A 141 -10.30 16.46 -1.03
C LEU A 141 -9.00 16.46 -1.83
N MET A 142 -7.88 16.74 -1.16
CA MET A 142 -6.55 16.43 -1.69
C MET A 142 -6.01 15.15 -1.06
N VAL A 143 -5.45 14.24 -1.86
CA VAL A 143 -4.70 13.08 -1.36
C VAL A 143 -3.30 13.08 -1.94
N CYS A 144 -2.28 12.95 -1.09
CA CYS A 144 -0.89 12.94 -1.50
C CYS A 144 -0.03 11.94 -0.73
N GLY A 145 0.47 10.92 -1.43
CA GLY A 145 1.51 10.01 -0.95
C GLY A 145 2.87 10.43 -1.47
N SER A 146 3.41 11.57 -0.99
CA SER A 146 4.67 12.09 -1.52
C SER A 146 5.84 11.09 -1.35
N PRO A 147 6.92 11.18 -2.15
CA PRO A 147 7.98 10.18 -2.14
C PRO A 147 8.60 9.96 -0.75
N CYS A 148 8.68 8.69 -0.33
CA CYS A 148 9.11 8.35 1.03
C CYS A 148 10.60 8.00 1.15
N ASP A 149 11.30 7.81 0.03
CA ASP A 149 12.72 7.40 -0.02
C ASP A 149 13.67 8.28 0.80
N PRO A 150 13.57 9.64 0.78
CA PRO A 150 14.42 10.48 1.62
C PRO A 150 14.31 10.13 3.10
N TYR A 151 13.13 9.68 3.52
CA TYR A 151 12.72 9.51 4.92
C TYR A 151 12.63 8.04 5.35
N SER A 152 13.02 7.08 4.51
CA SER A 152 12.95 5.66 4.86
C SER A 152 13.98 5.29 5.93
N VAL A 153 13.56 4.57 6.99
CA VAL A 153 14.47 4.01 8.01
C VAL A 153 15.40 2.94 7.44
N GLN A 154 15.06 2.40 6.28
CA GLN A 154 15.83 1.35 5.63
C GLN A 154 16.96 1.89 4.73
N ARG A 155 16.98 3.21 4.48
CA ARG A 155 17.98 3.87 3.65
C ARG A 155 19.31 3.97 4.40
N HIS A 156 20.38 3.48 3.78
CA HIS A 156 21.72 3.63 4.32
C HIS A 156 22.08 5.12 4.42
N LYS A 157 22.71 5.53 5.52
CA LYS A 157 23.14 6.92 5.81
C LYS A 157 22.00 7.91 6.03
N ARG A 158 20.77 7.44 6.21
CA ARG A 158 19.64 8.30 6.53
C ARG A 158 19.88 9.24 7.72
N HIS A 159 20.61 8.81 8.75
CA HIS A 159 20.96 9.66 9.91
C HIS A 159 22.30 10.40 9.79
N CYS A 160 22.94 10.40 8.61
CA CYS A 160 24.11 11.21 8.35
C CYS A 160 23.68 12.64 8.00
N ASN A 161 24.40 13.63 8.53
CA ASN A 161 24.07 15.05 8.32
C ASN A 161 23.89 15.38 6.83
N GLY A 162 22.81 16.11 6.49
CA GLY A 162 22.46 16.56 5.14
C GLY A 162 21.96 15.48 4.18
N ASN A 163 21.95 14.19 4.53
CA ASN A 163 21.62 13.12 3.58
C ASN A 163 20.14 13.04 3.20
N VAL A 164 19.25 13.49 4.08
CA VAL A 164 17.80 13.52 3.79
C VAL A 164 17.51 14.70 2.88
N GLU A 165 18.03 15.86 3.23
CA GLU A 165 17.82 17.15 2.57
C GLU A 165 18.46 17.19 1.18
N SER A 166 19.59 16.50 0.99
CA SER A 166 20.25 16.40 -0.32
C SER A 166 19.61 15.38 -1.26
N HIS A 167 18.55 14.68 -0.86
CA HIS A 167 17.87 13.72 -1.72
C HIS A 167 17.05 14.47 -2.78
N SER A 168 17.09 14.01 -4.04
CA SER A 168 16.40 14.68 -5.16
C SER A 168 14.89 14.85 -4.92
N LEU A 169 14.27 13.86 -4.29
CA LEU A 169 12.84 13.84 -3.99
C LEU A 169 12.43 14.60 -2.70
N PHE A 170 13.38 15.21 -1.98
CA PHE A 170 13.08 15.93 -0.74
C PHE A 170 12.14 17.13 -0.97
N ASN A 171 12.38 17.89 -2.04
CA ASN A 171 11.63 19.10 -2.35
C ASN A 171 10.20 18.81 -2.82
N THR A 172 9.93 17.64 -3.38
CA THR A 172 8.58 17.20 -3.73
C THR A 172 7.66 17.28 -2.50
N THR A 173 8.11 16.81 -1.33
CA THR A 173 7.36 16.91 -0.07
C THR A 173 7.44 18.30 0.56
N MET A 174 8.63 18.91 0.62
CA MET A 174 8.82 20.12 1.44
C MET A 174 8.40 21.42 0.76
N ARG A 175 8.48 21.48 -0.57
CA ARG A 175 8.22 22.68 -1.37
C ARG A 175 6.97 22.48 -2.23
N ASP A 176 6.96 21.45 -3.06
CA ASP A 176 5.94 21.31 -4.10
C ASP A 176 4.58 20.98 -3.49
N MET A 177 4.52 20.08 -2.51
CA MET A 177 3.30 19.83 -1.75
C MET A 177 2.78 21.11 -1.05
N VAL A 178 3.65 21.90 -0.41
CA VAL A 178 3.23 23.18 0.23
C VAL A 178 2.66 24.14 -0.81
N ARG A 179 3.29 24.21 -1.99
CA ARG A 179 2.82 25.03 -3.11
C ARG A 179 1.44 24.60 -3.62
N MET A 180 1.15 23.30 -3.62
CA MET A 180 -0.19 22.79 -3.93
C MET A 180 -1.24 23.34 -2.95
N PHE A 181 -0.94 23.38 -1.65
CA PHE A 181 -1.86 23.96 -0.66
C PHE A 181 -2.11 25.46 -0.88
N GLU A 182 -1.09 26.22 -1.28
CA GLU A 182 -1.23 27.65 -1.59
C GLU A 182 -2.11 27.90 -2.81
N LEU A 183 -1.94 27.09 -3.87
CA LEU A 183 -2.63 27.27 -5.14
C LEU A 183 -4.07 26.76 -5.07
N TYR A 184 -4.25 25.50 -4.68
CA TYR A 184 -5.54 24.81 -4.72
C TYR A 184 -6.36 24.99 -3.45
N SER A 185 -5.74 25.29 -2.31
CA SER A 185 -6.42 25.51 -1.03
C SER A 185 -7.51 24.46 -0.71
N PRO A 186 -7.17 23.16 -0.71
CA PRO A 186 -8.16 22.08 -0.55
C PRO A 186 -8.95 22.23 0.75
N VAL A 187 -10.25 21.86 0.76
CA VAL A 187 -11.09 21.90 1.96
C VAL A 187 -10.56 20.93 3.02
N VAL A 188 -10.28 19.69 2.60
CA VAL A 188 -9.55 18.69 3.39
C VAL A 188 -8.39 18.15 2.56
N ALA A 189 -7.25 17.87 3.22
CA ALA A 189 -6.16 17.14 2.60
C ALA A 189 -5.69 15.98 3.47
N ILE A 190 -5.40 14.82 2.86
CA ILE A 190 -4.79 13.66 3.50
C ILE A 190 -3.40 13.48 2.88
N THR A 191 -2.38 13.51 3.72
CA THR A 191 -1.00 13.21 3.30
C THR A 191 -0.50 11.96 4.01
N GLU A 192 0.24 11.11 3.29
CA GLU A 192 0.83 9.88 3.82
C GLU A 192 2.35 9.95 3.78
N GLN A 193 3.01 9.50 4.86
CA GLN A 193 4.44 9.33 4.94
C GLN A 193 4.87 8.09 5.75
N VAL A 194 6.10 7.63 5.52
CA VAL A 194 6.72 6.56 6.31
C VAL A 194 7.03 7.01 7.76
N PRO A 195 7.12 6.09 8.73
CA PRO A 195 7.39 6.44 10.15
C PRO A 195 8.68 7.22 10.35
N GLY A 196 9.65 7.00 9.45
CA GLY A 196 10.86 7.78 9.44
C GLY A 196 10.62 9.29 9.29
N PHE A 197 9.55 9.75 8.67
CA PHE A 197 9.24 11.17 8.55
C PHE A 197 9.09 11.87 9.92
N LEU A 198 8.84 11.10 10.98
CA LEU A 198 8.75 11.54 12.37
C LEU A 198 10.06 11.40 13.16
N LEU A 199 11.15 10.95 12.51
CA LEU A 199 12.46 10.81 13.14
C LEU A 199 13.35 12.01 12.79
N PRO A 200 14.30 12.38 13.68
CA PRO A 200 15.20 13.48 13.39
C PRO A 200 16.02 13.27 12.12
N PHE A 201 16.33 14.37 11.43
CA PHE A 201 17.17 14.37 10.22
C PHE A 201 18.49 13.60 10.41
N HIS A 202 19.15 13.85 11.55
CA HIS A 202 20.38 13.17 11.95
C HIS A 202 20.48 13.12 13.48
N LYS A 203 21.45 12.35 14.00
CA LYS A 203 21.59 12.10 15.46
C LYS A 203 21.87 13.34 16.32
N ALA A 204 22.25 14.46 15.71
CA ALA A 204 22.67 15.67 16.41
C ALA A 204 21.60 16.78 16.40
N THR A 205 20.43 16.51 15.82
CA THR A 205 19.27 17.41 15.86
C THR A 205 18.07 16.68 16.44
N THR A 206 17.11 17.43 16.98
CA THR A 206 15.78 16.92 17.33
C THR A 206 14.74 17.24 16.26
N GLU A 207 15.08 18.08 15.28
CA GLU A 207 14.18 18.49 14.21
C GLU A 207 13.90 17.31 13.27
N THR A 208 12.62 17.09 13.01
CA THR A 208 12.13 16.06 12.09
C THR A 208 11.70 16.67 10.75
N PRO A 209 11.65 15.87 9.66
CA PRO A 209 11.00 16.26 8.42
C PRO A 209 9.56 16.76 8.62
N TYR A 210 8.81 16.15 9.53
CA TYR A 210 7.47 16.60 9.91
C TYR A 210 7.47 18.04 10.45
N ASP A 211 8.35 18.36 11.41
CA ASP A 211 8.46 19.72 11.98
C ASP A 211 8.80 20.75 10.89
N ARG A 212 9.71 20.37 9.98
CA ARG A 212 10.12 21.21 8.86
C ARG A 212 8.95 21.48 7.89
N LEU A 213 8.16 20.45 7.57
CA LEU A 213 6.95 20.60 6.76
C LEU A 213 5.94 21.54 7.43
N LEU A 214 5.68 21.37 8.73
CA LEU A 214 4.77 22.25 9.47
C LEU A 214 5.25 23.70 9.48
N LEU A 215 6.57 23.92 9.60
CA LEU A 215 7.15 25.25 9.50
C LEU A 215 6.95 25.87 8.11
N HIS A 216 7.10 25.09 7.04
CA HIS A 216 6.83 25.56 5.67
C HIS A 216 5.34 25.86 5.47
N MET A 217 4.45 24.98 5.92
CA MET A 217 3.00 25.21 5.88
C MET A 217 2.59 26.47 6.65
N LYS A 218 3.23 26.75 7.79
CA LYS A 218 3.00 27.98 8.58
C LYS A 218 3.51 29.25 7.89
N LYS A 219 4.59 29.14 7.12
CA LYS A 219 5.21 30.26 6.38
C LYS A 219 4.59 30.49 5.01
N GLY A 220 3.90 29.49 4.45
CA GLY A 220 3.25 29.58 3.15
C GLY A 220 2.09 30.58 3.12
N ASN A 221 1.80 31.09 1.92
CA ASN A 221 0.75 32.09 1.70
C ASN A 221 -0.64 31.44 1.58
N MET A 222 -1.14 30.89 2.69
CA MET A 222 -2.42 30.18 2.72
C MET A 222 -3.61 31.14 2.65
N LYS A 223 -4.44 31.05 1.60
CA LYS A 223 -5.57 31.98 1.33
C LYS A 223 -6.58 32.11 2.48
N PHE A 224 -6.80 31.04 3.24
CA PHE A 224 -7.91 30.91 4.20
C PHE A 224 -7.47 30.78 5.67
N GLY A 225 -6.39 31.46 6.06
CA GLY A 225 -5.91 31.45 7.46
C GLY A 225 -5.22 30.14 7.91
N GLY A 226 -4.99 29.23 6.96
CA GLY A 226 -4.29 27.95 7.14
C GLY A 226 -5.22 26.80 7.53
N TYR A 227 -4.65 25.80 8.22
CA TYR A 227 -5.31 24.52 8.47
C TYR A 227 -5.27 24.14 9.95
N PHE A 228 -6.28 23.42 10.43
CA PHE A 228 -6.16 22.54 11.58
C PHE A 228 -5.54 21.22 11.14
N LEU A 229 -4.83 20.54 12.03
CA LEU A 229 -4.10 19.32 11.70
C LEU A 229 -4.45 18.20 12.68
N VAL A 230 -4.60 17.00 12.13
CA VAL A 230 -4.65 15.74 12.89
C VAL A 230 -3.58 14.81 12.35
N LYS A 231 -2.86 14.13 13.24
CA LYS A 231 -1.83 13.16 12.89
C LYS A 231 -2.23 11.79 13.43
N PHE A 232 -2.17 10.75 12.60
CA PHE A 232 -2.30 9.36 13.00
C PHE A 232 -1.08 8.56 12.61
N GLU A 233 -0.75 7.55 13.41
CA GLU A 233 0.21 6.51 13.07
C GLU A 233 -0.58 5.21 12.96
N MET A 234 -0.80 4.75 11.73
CA MET A 234 -1.67 3.61 11.43
C MET A 234 -0.85 2.50 10.77
N ASP A 235 -1.18 1.25 11.07
CA ASP A 235 -0.54 0.08 10.47
C ASP A 235 -1.59 -0.76 9.72
N SER A 236 -1.26 -1.20 8.49
CA SER A 236 -2.09 -2.16 7.75
C SER A 236 -2.27 -3.49 8.47
N ALA A 237 -1.45 -3.77 9.49
CA ALA A 237 -1.55 -4.93 10.36
C ALA A 237 -2.93 -5.08 11.02
N LEU A 238 -3.69 -3.98 11.19
CA LEU A 238 -5.07 -4.03 11.69
C LEU A 238 -6.03 -4.69 10.69
N TRP A 239 -5.71 -4.68 9.40
CA TRP A 239 -6.60 -5.15 8.33
C TRP A 239 -6.19 -6.51 7.81
N MET A 240 -4.88 -6.75 7.71
CA MET A 240 -4.29 -7.96 7.16
C MET A 240 -2.97 -8.30 7.83
N GLN A 241 -2.50 -9.54 7.66
CA GLN A 241 -1.26 -10.04 8.28
C GLN A 241 0.04 -9.52 7.62
N MET A 242 0.12 -8.21 7.42
CA MET A 242 1.27 -7.49 6.89
C MET A 242 1.43 -6.18 7.64
N SER A 243 2.61 -5.92 8.18
CA SER A 243 2.91 -4.66 8.87
C SER A 243 3.43 -3.62 7.89
N ARG A 244 2.72 -2.50 7.79
CA ARG A 244 3.05 -1.31 7.00
C ARG A 244 2.68 -0.07 7.82
N PRO A 245 3.43 0.24 8.88
CA PRO A 245 3.18 1.45 9.65
C PRO A 245 3.42 2.67 8.77
N ARG A 246 2.52 3.65 8.85
CA ARG A 246 2.52 4.93 8.15
C ARG A 246 2.02 6.04 9.05
N CYS A 247 2.49 7.26 8.79
CA CYS A 247 2.01 8.49 9.38
C CYS A 247 1.06 9.15 8.38
N TYR A 248 -0.17 9.44 8.84
CA TYR A 248 -1.15 10.19 8.09
C TYR A 248 -1.33 11.56 8.74
N ILE A 249 -1.27 12.62 7.93
CA ILE A 249 -1.51 13.99 8.39
C ILE A 249 -2.70 14.53 7.61
N ILE A 250 -3.75 14.88 8.35
CA ILE A 250 -5.01 15.39 7.80
C ILE A 250 -5.09 16.88 8.09
N PHE A 251 -5.32 17.66 7.06
CA PHE A 251 -5.43 19.10 7.11
C PHE A 251 -6.88 19.51 6.87
N PHE A 252 -7.45 20.32 7.77
CA PHE A 252 -8.80 20.87 7.67
C PHE A 252 -8.73 22.38 7.52
N ARG A 253 -9.29 22.93 6.45
CA ARG A 253 -9.24 24.38 6.17
C ARG A 253 -9.99 25.18 7.25
N LYS A 254 -9.36 26.22 7.82
CA LYS A 254 -9.89 26.91 9.01
C LYS A 254 -11.14 27.78 8.76
N ASP A 255 -11.39 28.19 7.52
CA ASP A 255 -12.62 28.91 7.15
C ASP A 255 -13.83 27.97 7.02
N LYS A 256 -13.59 26.66 6.83
CA LYS A 256 -14.65 25.66 6.65
C LYS A 256 -14.93 24.85 7.90
N PHE A 257 -13.93 24.68 8.76
CA PHE A 257 -14.04 23.83 9.93
C PHE A 257 -13.72 24.59 11.21
N GLU A 258 -14.25 24.06 12.30
CA GLU A 258 -13.87 24.47 13.65
C GLU A 258 -13.09 23.36 14.35
N LYS A 259 -12.39 23.68 15.45
CA LYS A 259 -11.69 22.68 16.26
C LYS A 259 -12.62 21.54 16.73
N ALA A 260 -13.90 21.84 16.98
CA ALA A 260 -14.88 20.83 17.37
C ALA A 260 -15.11 19.79 16.27
N HIS A 261 -15.22 20.21 15.01
CA HIS A 261 -15.34 19.32 13.85
C HIS A 261 -14.14 18.39 13.75
N VAL A 262 -12.93 18.96 13.82
CA VAL A 262 -11.66 18.22 13.75
C VAL A 262 -11.52 17.22 14.89
N LYS A 263 -11.98 17.58 16.10
CA LYS A 263 -12.00 16.68 17.26
C LYS A 263 -12.97 15.51 17.05
N ARG A 264 -14.18 15.75 16.53
CA ARG A 264 -15.15 14.68 16.24
C ARG A 264 -14.61 13.70 15.21
N PHE A 265 -14.03 14.20 14.11
CA PHE A 265 -13.34 13.37 13.12
C PHE A 265 -12.26 12.51 13.78
N LYS A 266 -11.41 13.11 14.62
CA LYS A 266 -10.35 12.38 15.29
C LYS A 266 -10.90 11.24 16.17
N THR A 267 -11.89 11.55 17.00
CA THR A 267 -12.52 10.56 17.88
C THR A 267 -13.13 9.41 17.07
N LEU A 268 -13.84 9.72 15.98
CA LEU A 268 -14.41 8.67 15.13
C LEU A 268 -13.35 7.75 14.51
N VAL A 269 -12.21 8.30 14.05
CA VAL A 269 -11.10 7.47 13.55
C VAL A 269 -10.58 6.54 14.65
N GLU A 270 -10.35 7.06 15.86
CA GLU A 270 -9.89 6.26 17.01
C GLU A 270 -10.91 5.17 17.37
N ASP A 271 -12.20 5.50 17.44
CA ASP A 271 -13.28 4.56 17.75
C ASP A 271 -13.38 3.43 16.72
N ILE A 272 -13.23 3.73 15.42
CA ILE A 272 -13.21 2.71 14.37
C ILE A 272 -11.99 1.79 14.51
N LEU A 273 -10.81 2.35 14.77
CA LEU A 273 -9.59 1.55 14.94
C LEU A 273 -9.67 0.64 16.16
N ASP A 274 -10.21 1.12 17.27
CA ASP A 274 -10.45 0.33 18.47
C ASP A 274 -11.48 -0.77 18.21
N TRP A 275 -12.56 -0.46 17.50
CA TRP A 275 -13.54 -1.46 17.10
C TRP A 275 -12.93 -2.55 16.22
N LEU A 276 -12.12 -2.18 15.22
CA LEU A 276 -11.45 -3.13 14.33
C LEU A 276 -10.49 -4.04 15.12
N ALA A 277 -9.69 -3.47 16.02
CA ALA A 277 -8.78 -4.23 16.85
C ALA A 277 -9.51 -5.25 17.75
N ALA A 278 -10.72 -4.92 18.20
CA ALA A 278 -11.52 -5.79 19.07
C ALA A 278 -12.37 -6.83 18.31
N ASN A 279 -12.80 -6.53 17.08
CA ASN A 279 -13.83 -7.31 16.37
C ASN A 279 -13.36 -7.95 15.06
N HIS A 280 -12.13 -7.66 14.60
CA HIS A 280 -11.62 -8.17 13.34
C HIS A 280 -10.26 -8.84 13.52
N SER A 281 -10.16 -10.08 13.05
CA SER A 281 -8.87 -10.76 12.90
C SER A 281 -8.26 -10.36 11.55
N PRO A 282 -7.03 -9.79 11.52
CA PRO A 282 -6.38 -9.43 10.28
C PRO A 282 -6.38 -10.58 9.26
N ARG A 283 -6.81 -10.31 8.03
CA ARG A 283 -6.85 -11.33 6.97
C ARG A 283 -5.46 -11.89 6.69
N SER A 284 -5.34 -13.20 6.55
CA SER A 284 -4.09 -13.81 6.11
C SER A 284 -3.77 -13.39 4.68
N MET A 285 -2.49 -13.16 4.39
CA MET A 285 -2.07 -12.85 3.02
C MET A 285 -2.37 -14.01 2.07
N THR A 286 -2.26 -15.25 2.54
CA THR A 286 -2.59 -16.46 1.76
C THR A 286 -4.06 -16.45 1.30
N SER A 287 -4.99 -15.96 2.13
CA SER A 287 -6.41 -15.83 1.75
C SER A 287 -6.69 -14.78 0.67
N LEU A 288 -5.71 -13.91 0.40
CA LEU A 288 -5.78 -12.85 -0.62
C LEU A 288 -4.99 -13.21 -1.89
N MET A 289 -4.40 -14.41 -1.94
CA MET A 289 -3.69 -14.92 -3.12
C MET A 289 -4.66 -15.60 -4.09
N LEU A 290 -4.37 -15.50 -5.39
CA LEU A 290 -5.16 -16.16 -6.43
C LEU A 290 -5.07 -17.67 -6.32
N GLU A 291 -6.21 -18.35 -6.41
CA GLU A 291 -6.27 -19.81 -6.48
C GLU A 291 -5.55 -20.31 -7.74
N GLU A 292 -4.76 -21.38 -7.60
CA GLU A 292 -3.91 -21.89 -8.69
C GLU A 292 -4.71 -22.43 -9.87
N CYS A 293 -5.94 -22.89 -9.61
CA CYS A 293 -6.87 -23.32 -10.65
C CYS A 293 -7.56 -22.15 -11.37
N SER A 294 -7.39 -20.90 -10.92
CA SER A 294 -8.04 -19.75 -11.53
C SER A 294 -7.39 -19.39 -12.88
N PRO A 295 -8.18 -19.06 -13.92
CA PRO A 295 -7.64 -18.60 -15.20
C PRO A 295 -6.73 -17.37 -15.05
N LEU A 296 -7.10 -16.45 -14.16
CA LEU A 296 -6.32 -15.25 -13.87
C LEU A 296 -4.93 -15.59 -13.30
N PHE A 297 -4.84 -16.57 -12.38
CA PHE A 297 -3.54 -17.04 -11.91
C PHE A 297 -2.69 -17.59 -13.04
N ALA A 298 -3.25 -18.45 -13.89
CA ALA A 298 -2.51 -19.06 -15.00
C ALA A 298 -1.97 -18.00 -15.97
N GLU A 299 -2.77 -16.99 -16.32
CA GLU A 299 -2.37 -15.87 -17.16
C GLU A 299 -1.23 -15.05 -16.53
N GLU A 300 -1.44 -14.59 -15.30
CA GLU A 300 -0.51 -13.74 -14.57
C GLU A 300 0.82 -14.46 -14.26
N TRP A 301 0.74 -15.77 -13.96
CA TRP A 301 1.89 -16.64 -13.78
C TRP A 301 2.72 -16.76 -15.05
N GLN A 302 2.09 -17.03 -16.20
CA GLN A 302 2.79 -17.12 -17.48
C GLN A 302 3.51 -15.81 -17.84
N GLN A 303 2.85 -14.67 -17.63
CA GLN A 303 3.44 -13.37 -17.92
C GLN A 303 4.64 -13.07 -17.01
N THR A 304 4.50 -13.32 -15.70
CA THR A 304 5.58 -13.12 -14.72
C THR A 304 6.75 -14.06 -14.99
N TYR A 305 6.48 -15.32 -15.30
CA TYR A 305 7.50 -16.33 -15.59
C TYR A 305 8.32 -15.98 -16.84
N LYS A 306 7.65 -15.54 -17.93
CA LYS A 306 8.31 -15.09 -19.16
C LYS A 306 9.28 -13.94 -18.90
N GLN A 307 8.88 -12.93 -18.12
CA GLN A 307 9.73 -11.78 -17.81
C GLN A 307 10.97 -12.18 -16.98
N ARG A 308 10.82 -13.09 -16.00
CA ARG A 308 11.94 -13.50 -15.13
C ARG A 308 13.01 -14.33 -15.84
N ARG A 309 12.64 -15.16 -16.82
CA ARG A 309 13.63 -15.93 -17.59
C ARG A 309 14.61 -15.05 -18.35
N GLY A 310 14.19 -13.84 -18.76
CA GLY A 310 15.09 -12.87 -19.42
C GLY A 310 16.09 -12.21 -18.46
N ALA A 311 15.71 -12.01 -17.19
CA ALA A 311 16.51 -11.25 -16.22
C ALA A 311 17.60 -12.06 -15.51
N GLN A 312 17.46 -13.39 -15.41
CA GLN A 312 18.38 -14.26 -14.65
C GLN A 312 19.79 -14.38 -15.24
N ALA A 313 20.02 -13.98 -16.49
CA ALA A 313 21.32 -14.12 -17.15
C ALA A 313 22.39 -13.09 -16.70
N ALA A 314 22.05 -12.07 -15.91
CA ALA A 314 22.90 -10.89 -15.72
C ALA A 314 23.56 -10.71 -14.33
N SER A 315 23.49 -11.67 -13.41
CA SER A 315 23.91 -11.45 -12.01
C SER A 315 24.88 -12.52 -11.46
N LEU A 316 26.05 -12.66 -12.08
CA LEU A 316 27.16 -13.45 -11.56
C LEU A 316 28.41 -12.56 -11.50
N GLN A 317 28.66 -11.86 -10.38
CA GLN A 317 29.99 -11.40 -9.92
C GLN A 317 29.93 -10.37 -8.76
N ALA A 318 29.34 -10.72 -7.62
CA ALA A 318 29.64 -10.00 -6.38
C ALA A 318 29.86 -10.99 -5.22
N PRO A 319 31.04 -11.01 -4.58
CA PRO A 319 31.40 -12.02 -3.58
C PRO A 319 30.74 -11.82 -2.19
N GLN A 320 30.39 -12.98 -1.61
CA GLN A 320 30.46 -13.45 -0.21
C GLN A 320 29.84 -12.67 0.98
N GLN A 321 29.41 -11.41 0.89
CA GLN A 321 28.89 -10.74 2.09
C GLN A 321 27.66 -11.45 2.69
N TRP A 322 26.76 -11.96 1.84
CA TRP A 322 25.58 -12.69 2.30
C TRP A 322 25.94 -14.04 2.94
N GLN A 323 27.05 -14.67 2.54
CA GLN A 323 27.51 -15.93 3.12
C GLN A 323 27.99 -15.72 4.56
N VAL A 324 28.77 -14.66 4.80
CA VAL A 324 29.18 -14.28 6.16
C VAL A 324 27.97 -13.97 7.04
N GLN A 325 26.98 -13.25 6.48
CA GLN A 325 25.72 -12.96 7.17
C GLN A 325 24.93 -14.24 7.50
N SER A 326 24.79 -15.13 6.52
CA SER A 326 24.13 -16.43 6.67
C SER A 326 24.82 -17.28 7.73
N SER A 327 26.15 -17.43 7.68
CA SER A 327 26.91 -18.21 8.66
C SER A 327 26.71 -17.71 10.08
N LYS A 328 26.67 -16.39 10.27
CA LYS A 328 26.36 -15.77 11.57
C LYS A 328 24.93 -16.10 12.03
N ILE A 329 23.94 -15.98 11.14
CA ILE A 329 22.54 -16.29 11.47
C ILE A 329 22.38 -17.78 11.80
N ARG A 330 23.03 -18.68 11.05
CA ARG A 330 23.01 -20.12 11.33
C ARG A 330 23.60 -20.43 12.70
N GLN A 331 24.70 -19.77 13.08
CA GLN A 331 25.27 -19.88 14.42
C GLN A 331 24.31 -19.38 15.50
N GLU A 332 23.64 -18.24 15.28
CA GLU A 332 22.60 -17.71 16.19
C GLU A 332 21.42 -18.68 16.36
N LEU A 333 21.07 -19.42 15.31
CA LEU A 333 19.96 -20.39 15.28
C LEU A 333 20.39 -21.80 15.72
N GLY A 334 21.68 -22.06 15.95
CA GLY A 334 22.19 -23.40 16.31
C GLY A 334 22.06 -24.44 15.20
N VAL A 335 22.03 -24.03 13.93
CA VAL A 335 21.86 -24.93 12.77
C VAL A 335 23.16 -25.12 11.98
N GLY A 336 23.36 -26.31 11.40
CA GLY A 336 24.55 -26.63 10.60
C GLY A 336 24.67 -25.77 9.34
N GLN A 337 25.91 -25.53 8.88
CA GLN A 337 26.18 -24.66 7.71
C GLN A 337 25.61 -25.21 6.39
N SER A 338 25.54 -26.53 6.24
CA SER A 338 25.02 -27.20 5.04
C SER A 338 23.56 -27.65 5.16
N THR A 339 22.91 -27.39 6.29
CA THR A 339 21.58 -27.93 6.56
C THR A 339 20.51 -27.11 5.85
N GLN A 340 19.78 -27.74 4.95
CA GLN A 340 18.65 -27.16 4.22
C GLN A 340 17.41 -27.91 4.70
N LEU A 341 16.41 -27.17 5.18
CA LEU A 341 15.16 -27.77 5.68
C LEU A 341 14.07 -27.65 4.63
N TRP A 342 14.05 -26.52 3.92
CA TRP A 342 13.07 -26.24 2.88
C TRP A 342 13.62 -26.59 1.51
N THR A 343 14.76 -26.02 1.12
CA THR A 343 15.17 -26.04 -0.30
C THR A 343 15.77 -27.36 -0.79
N SER A 344 16.04 -28.30 0.12
CA SER A 344 16.47 -29.67 -0.21
C SER A 344 15.34 -30.68 -0.21
N HIS A 345 14.11 -30.29 0.11
CA HIS A 345 12.98 -31.22 0.13
C HIS A 345 12.59 -31.61 -1.32
N PRO A 346 12.55 -32.91 -1.69
CA PRO A 346 12.37 -33.34 -3.07
C PRO A 346 11.00 -32.99 -3.66
N ASP A 347 9.96 -32.95 -2.83
CA ASP A 347 8.58 -32.66 -3.27
C ASP A 347 8.25 -31.16 -3.34
N LEU A 348 9.18 -30.28 -2.96
CA LEU A 348 9.01 -28.83 -3.10
C LEU A 348 9.51 -28.37 -4.49
N LYS A 349 8.62 -27.69 -5.21
CA LYS A 349 8.81 -27.18 -6.57
C LYS A 349 9.60 -25.87 -6.59
N LEU A 350 9.53 -25.07 -5.52
CA LEU A 350 10.09 -23.72 -5.45
C LEU A 350 9.62 -22.86 -6.63
N ALA A 351 8.32 -22.88 -6.92
CA ALA A 351 7.79 -22.36 -8.17
C ALA A 351 8.09 -20.87 -8.34
N GLY A 352 8.73 -20.52 -9.48
CA GLY A 352 9.10 -19.15 -9.83
C GLY A 352 10.29 -18.56 -9.05
N VAL A 353 10.89 -19.33 -8.12
CA VAL A 353 12.06 -18.94 -7.34
C VAL A 353 13.30 -18.97 -8.24
N PRO A 354 14.14 -17.91 -8.24
CA PRO A 354 15.40 -17.95 -8.97
C PRO A 354 16.36 -19.03 -8.45
N GLU A 355 16.98 -19.79 -9.35
CA GLU A 355 17.98 -20.81 -9.01
C GLU A 355 19.33 -20.19 -8.62
N ASN A 356 19.36 -19.50 -7.48
CA ASN A 356 20.60 -18.99 -6.92
C ASN A 356 20.76 -19.40 -5.45
N ALA A 357 22.00 -19.65 -5.04
CA ALA A 357 22.32 -20.16 -3.72
C ALA A 357 21.89 -19.19 -2.59
N ARG A 358 21.96 -17.88 -2.83
CA ARG A 358 21.57 -16.86 -1.86
C ARG A 358 20.07 -16.93 -1.53
N VAL A 359 19.22 -17.03 -2.54
CA VAL A 359 17.76 -17.09 -2.40
C VAL A 359 17.37 -18.37 -1.68
N LYS A 360 17.98 -19.50 -2.05
CA LYS A 360 17.75 -20.76 -1.33
C LYS A 360 18.10 -20.63 0.15
N GLU A 361 19.26 -20.04 0.45
CA GLU A 361 19.67 -19.77 1.82
C GLU A 361 18.70 -18.85 2.57
N VAL A 362 18.20 -17.79 1.95
CA VAL A 362 17.20 -16.89 2.56
C VAL A 362 15.92 -17.65 2.92
N LEU A 363 15.46 -18.56 2.05
CA LEU A 363 14.28 -19.38 2.30
C LEU A 363 14.51 -20.34 3.47
N ASP A 364 15.63 -21.06 3.50
CA ASP A 364 15.94 -21.98 4.60
C ASP A 364 16.05 -21.24 5.94
N LEU A 365 16.77 -20.11 5.98
CA LEU A 365 16.89 -19.29 7.19
C LEU A 365 15.55 -18.73 7.67
N ALA A 366 14.63 -18.41 6.76
CA ALA A 366 13.28 -17.99 7.12
C ALA A 366 12.51 -19.11 7.82
N VAL A 367 12.57 -20.35 7.30
CA VAL A 367 11.92 -21.50 7.94
C VAL A 367 12.49 -21.76 9.34
N TYR A 368 13.82 -21.76 9.49
CA TYR A 368 14.45 -21.92 10.81
C TYR A 368 14.06 -20.81 11.78
N GLY A 369 14.07 -19.56 11.31
CA GLY A 369 13.68 -18.41 12.13
C GLY A 369 12.22 -18.43 12.54
N TYR A 370 11.34 -18.97 11.69
CA TYR A 370 9.91 -19.06 11.92
C TYR A 370 9.53 -20.21 12.86
N LEU A 371 10.00 -21.44 12.59
CA LEU A 371 9.71 -22.63 13.40
C LEU A 371 10.47 -22.64 14.73
N GLY A 372 11.61 -21.95 14.81
CA GLY A 372 12.55 -22.03 15.92
C GLY A 372 13.50 -23.21 15.80
N SER A 373 14.65 -23.11 16.48
CA SER A 373 15.75 -24.09 16.43
C SER A 373 15.30 -25.50 16.81
N ASP A 374 14.55 -25.63 17.91
CA ASP A 374 14.26 -26.93 18.51
C ASP A 374 13.36 -27.77 17.62
N LEU A 375 12.28 -27.16 17.11
CA LEU A 375 11.34 -27.82 16.21
C LEU A 375 12.01 -28.14 14.87
N ALA A 376 12.79 -27.22 14.33
CA ALA A 376 13.54 -27.47 13.09
C ALA A 376 14.56 -28.61 13.25
N CYS A 377 15.29 -28.66 14.37
CA CYS A 377 16.21 -29.76 14.68
C CYS A 377 15.48 -31.10 14.86
N GLN A 378 14.30 -31.11 15.48
CA GLN A 378 13.46 -32.31 15.59
C GLN A 378 13.00 -32.82 14.22
N LEU A 379 12.58 -31.92 13.33
CA LEU A 379 12.18 -32.27 11.96
C LEU A 379 13.35 -32.85 11.15
N LEU A 380 14.58 -32.38 11.39
CA LEU A 380 15.79 -32.90 10.75
C LEU A 380 16.27 -34.23 11.35
N ALA A 381 16.08 -34.44 12.66
CA ALA A 381 16.53 -35.63 13.38
C ALA A 381 15.54 -36.80 13.23
N GLY A 382 14.24 -36.49 13.10
CA GLY A 382 13.22 -37.46 12.75
C GLY A 382 13.48 -38.02 11.36
N ARG A 383 13.93 -39.27 11.27
CA ARG A 383 14.24 -39.96 9.99
C ARG A 383 13.06 -40.11 9.03
N GLN A 384 11.86 -39.69 9.43
CA GLN A 384 10.81 -39.32 8.49
C GLN A 384 10.93 -37.82 8.32
N ALA A 385 11.61 -37.40 7.24
CA ALA A 385 11.48 -36.03 6.75
C ALA A 385 9.99 -35.71 6.81
N ALA A 386 9.61 -34.66 7.56
CA ALA A 386 8.23 -34.24 7.57
C ALA A 386 7.81 -34.09 6.13
N ASP A 387 6.76 -34.83 5.75
CA ASP A 387 6.17 -34.75 4.42
C ASP A 387 6.05 -33.28 4.03
N ALA A 388 6.31 -32.94 2.77
CA ALA A 388 6.25 -31.56 2.28
C ALA A 388 4.96 -30.87 2.71
N GLU A 389 3.85 -31.60 2.73
CA GLU A 389 2.55 -31.08 3.16
C GLU A 389 2.51 -30.73 4.66
N ALA A 390 3.14 -31.52 5.53
CA ALA A 390 3.30 -31.18 6.94
C ALA A 390 4.17 -29.92 7.11
N LEU A 391 5.29 -29.83 6.38
CA LEU A 391 6.18 -28.68 6.46
C LEU A 391 5.50 -27.39 5.93
N LYS A 392 4.75 -27.48 4.82
CA LYS A 392 3.91 -26.39 4.29
C LYS A 392 2.83 -25.97 5.29
N SER A 393 2.17 -26.92 5.93
CA SER A 393 1.15 -26.65 6.96
C SER A 393 1.75 -25.90 8.15
N MET A 394 2.94 -26.32 8.62
CA MET A 394 3.65 -25.62 9.70
C MET A 394 4.10 -24.22 9.30
N CYS A 395 4.38 -23.99 8.02
CA CYS A 395 4.80 -22.70 7.47
C CYS A 395 3.65 -21.96 6.76
N SER A 396 2.40 -22.18 7.16
CA SER A 396 1.25 -21.75 6.35
C SER A 396 1.14 -20.24 6.16
N GLU A 397 1.59 -19.49 7.16
CA GLU A 397 1.61 -18.02 7.19
C GLU A 397 3.01 -17.43 6.94
N LEU A 398 3.99 -18.27 6.59
CA LEU A 398 5.34 -17.80 6.33
C LEU A 398 5.44 -17.22 4.92
N PHE A 399 5.72 -15.92 4.85
CA PHE A 399 6.11 -15.19 3.67
C PHE A 399 7.57 -14.77 3.82
N THR A 400 8.35 -14.88 2.75
CA THR A 400 9.76 -14.49 2.76
C THR A 400 10.05 -13.56 1.59
N ASP A 401 10.57 -12.36 1.87
CA ASP A 401 11.05 -11.46 0.81
C ASP A 401 12.45 -11.88 0.36
N ILE A 402 12.50 -12.60 -0.75
CA ILE A 402 13.75 -13.14 -1.31
C ILE A 402 14.58 -12.07 -2.05
N SER A 403 14.05 -10.86 -2.23
CA SER A 403 14.81 -9.73 -2.81
C SER A 403 15.90 -9.20 -1.87
N GLN A 404 15.79 -9.51 -0.58
CA GLN A 404 16.61 -8.91 0.48
C GLN A 404 17.76 -9.83 0.91
N ASN A 405 18.79 -9.25 1.52
CA ASN A 405 19.89 -10.00 2.10
C ASN A 405 19.48 -10.73 3.39
N PRO A 406 20.07 -11.91 3.70
CA PRO A 406 19.74 -12.69 4.90
C PRO A 406 19.74 -11.89 6.21
N TYR A 407 20.71 -10.96 6.35
CA TYR A 407 20.84 -10.11 7.53
C TYR A 407 19.59 -9.28 7.87
N ARG A 408 18.77 -8.92 6.87
CA ARG A 408 17.56 -8.13 7.10
C ARG A 408 16.43 -8.96 7.74
N LYS A 409 16.51 -10.29 7.73
CA LYS A 409 15.51 -11.22 8.29
C LYS A 409 14.08 -10.86 7.87
N THR A 410 13.89 -10.60 6.57
CA THR A 410 12.63 -10.11 5.98
C THR A 410 11.68 -11.25 5.65
N PHE A 411 11.17 -11.89 6.70
CA PHE A 411 10.14 -12.91 6.61
C PHE A 411 9.06 -12.67 7.69
N THR A 412 7.95 -13.39 7.62
CA THR A 412 6.85 -13.30 8.60
C THR A 412 7.40 -13.45 10.02
N ARG A 413 7.10 -12.48 10.87
CA ARG A 413 7.53 -12.48 12.28
C ARG A 413 6.68 -13.44 13.10
N LYS A 414 7.12 -13.74 14.33
CA LYS A 414 6.38 -14.59 15.28
C LYS A 414 4.97 -14.10 15.62
N ASN A 415 4.68 -12.81 15.41
CA ASN A 415 3.33 -12.26 15.57
C ASN A 415 2.44 -12.47 14.33
N GLY A 416 2.88 -13.26 13.34
CA GLY A 416 2.11 -13.56 12.13
C GLY A 416 2.16 -12.47 11.05
N HIS A 417 2.85 -11.35 11.27
CA HIS A 417 2.89 -10.26 10.30
C HIS A 417 4.08 -10.38 9.34
N ALA A 418 3.79 -10.40 8.04
CA ALA A 418 4.78 -10.21 7.00
C ALA A 418 5.37 -8.79 7.03
N PRO A 419 6.62 -8.59 6.56
CA PRO A 419 7.21 -7.27 6.48
C PRO A 419 6.51 -6.38 5.44
N CYS A 420 6.66 -5.06 5.59
CA CYS A 420 6.19 -4.07 4.62
C CYS A 420 6.75 -4.35 3.21
N MET A 421 5.90 -4.30 2.19
CA MET A 421 6.32 -4.30 0.80
C MET A 421 7.12 -3.05 0.45
N THR A 422 8.13 -3.24 -0.39
CA THR A 422 8.94 -2.20 -1.04
C THR A 422 8.80 -2.33 -2.56
N THR A 423 9.35 -1.38 -3.31
CA THR A 423 9.32 -1.38 -4.79
C THR A 423 9.95 -2.62 -5.43
N ALA A 424 10.86 -3.28 -4.72
CA ALA A 424 11.57 -4.47 -5.20
C ALA A 424 11.15 -5.78 -4.48
N THR A 425 10.18 -5.71 -3.56
CA THR A 425 9.81 -6.85 -2.70
C THR A 425 9.33 -8.03 -3.53
N SER A 426 10.00 -9.17 -3.36
CA SER A 426 9.69 -10.41 -4.07
C SER A 426 9.33 -11.46 -3.03
N PHE A 427 8.05 -11.61 -2.73
CA PHE A 427 7.60 -12.57 -1.74
C PHE A 427 7.52 -13.99 -2.29
N TYR A 428 7.94 -14.94 -1.46
CA TYR A 428 7.66 -16.37 -1.60
C TYR A 428 6.71 -16.79 -0.48
N CYS A 429 5.63 -17.48 -0.84
CA CYS A 429 4.63 -18.04 0.07
C CYS A 429 4.95 -19.51 0.28
N HIS A 430 5.27 -19.89 1.53
CA HIS A 430 5.72 -21.25 1.84
C HIS A 430 4.57 -22.27 1.73
N SER A 431 3.36 -21.97 2.22
CA SER A 431 2.20 -22.88 2.09
C SER A 431 1.87 -23.23 0.64
N ARG A 432 1.98 -22.27 -0.27
CA ARG A 432 1.69 -22.46 -1.70
C ARG A 432 2.94 -22.83 -2.52
N ASP A 433 4.11 -22.91 -1.90
CA ASP A 433 5.39 -23.23 -2.54
C ASP A 433 5.62 -22.46 -3.86
N ARG A 434 5.29 -21.17 -3.84
CA ARG A 434 5.40 -20.31 -5.02
C ARG A 434 5.66 -18.86 -4.68
N MET A 435 6.18 -18.15 -5.67
CA MET A 435 6.28 -16.70 -5.64
C MET A 435 4.88 -16.06 -5.65
N VAL A 436 4.73 -14.99 -4.87
CA VAL A 436 3.60 -14.08 -4.94
C VAL A 436 3.68 -13.30 -6.26
N LEU A 437 2.55 -13.18 -6.94
CA LEU A 437 2.43 -12.44 -8.19
C LEU A 437 2.29 -10.93 -7.92
N PRO A 438 2.80 -10.05 -8.80
CA PRO A 438 2.63 -8.60 -8.64
C PRO A 438 1.17 -8.16 -8.56
N VAL A 439 0.27 -8.85 -9.26
CA VAL A 439 -1.18 -8.65 -9.15
C VAL A 439 -1.65 -8.89 -7.72
N GLU A 440 -1.26 -10.00 -7.07
CA GLU A 440 -1.59 -10.37 -5.68
C GLU A 440 -1.11 -9.32 -4.68
N MET A 441 0.05 -8.69 -4.93
CA MET A 441 0.57 -7.62 -4.09
C MET A 441 -0.35 -6.39 -4.05
N LEU A 442 -1.07 -6.07 -5.12
CA LEU A 442 -2.10 -5.02 -5.09
C LEU A 442 -3.33 -5.44 -4.26
N TYR A 443 -3.72 -6.72 -4.23
CA TYR A 443 -4.79 -7.19 -3.32
C TYR A 443 -4.37 -7.09 -1.86
N PHE A 444 -3.10 -7.30 -1.58
CA PHE A 444 -2.52 -7.01 -0.27
C PHE A 444 -2.51 -5.51 0.05
N GLN A 445 -2.79 -4.61 -0.90
CA GLN A 445 -3.08 -3.21 -0.59
C GLN A 445 -4.59 -2.93 -0.55
N GLY A 446 -5.43 -3.93 -0.75
CA GLY A 446 -6.89 -3.84 -0.73
C GLY A 446 -7.54 -3.59 -2.09
N HIS A 447 -6.78 -3.63 -3.20
CA HIS A 447 -7.35 -3.54 -4.55
C HIS A 447 -8.21 -4.77 -4.89
N ASP A 448 -9.04 -4.64 -5.92
CA ASP A 448 -10.06 -5.60 -6.33
C ASP A 448 -9.69 -6.33 -7.63
N LEU A 449 -10.30 -7.51 -7.86
CA LEU A 449 -10.06 -8.43 -8.99
C LEU A 449 -10.38 -7.82 -10.34
N ARG A 450 -11.17 -6.76 -10.33
CA ARG A 450 -11.65 -6.05 -11.52
C ARG A 450 -10.70 -4.94 -11.98
N MET A 451 -9.59 -4.72 -11.28
CA MET A 451 -8.58 -3.77 -11.75
C MET A 451 -8.04 -4.20 -13.11
N LYS A 452 -7.91 -3.23 -14.00
CA LYS A 452 -7.37 -3.43 -15.33
C LYS A 452 -5.89 -3.10 -15.32
N ILE A 453 -5.08 -4.01 -15.82
CA ILE A 453 -3.64 -3.81 -15.92
C ILE A 453 -3.34 -3.47 -17.39
N PRO A 454 -2.73 -2.30 -17.69
CA PRO A 454 -2.38 -1.97 -19.05
C PRO A 454 -1.51 -3.07 -19.67
N SER A 455 -1.84 -3.51 -20.88
CA SER A 455 -1.18 -4.68 -21.51
C SER A 455 0.32 -4.51 -21.73
N GLN A 456 0.79 -3.26 -21.82
CA GLN A 456 2.21 -2.90 -21.98
C GLN A 456 2.94 -2.70 -20.65
N MET A 457 2.23 -2.67 -19.52
CA MET A 457 2.82 -2.41 -18.21
C MET A 457 3.73 -3.59 -17.79
N PRO A 458 5.04 -3.36 -17.57
CA PRO A 458 5.93 -4.38 -17.05
C PRO A 458 5.46 -4.87 -15.66
N ARG A 459 5.64 -6.16 -15.36
CA ARG A 459 5.23 -6.68 -14.03
C ARG A 459 6.12 -6.18 -12.92
N SER A 460 7.35 -5.77 -13.23
CA SER A 460 8.21 -5.00 -12.32
C SER A 460 7.62 -3.64 -11.96
N SER A 461 7.00 -2.94 -12.92
CA SER A 461 6.32 -1.67 -12.66
C SER A 461 5.09 -1.89 -11.79
N LEU A 462 4.32 -2.96 -12.03
CA LEU A 462 3.17 -3.34 -11.20
C LEU A 462 3.58 -3.69 -9.75
N GLN A 463 4.69 -4.43 -9.61
CA GLN A 463 5.30 -4.74 -8.32
C GLN A 463 5.75 -3.48 -7.60
N SER A 464 6.41 -2.56 -8.32
CA SER A 464 6.84 -1.27 -7.77
C SER A 464 5.65 -0.43 -7.31
N LEU A 465 4.59 -0.38 -8.12
CA LEU A 465 3.34 0.30 -7.80
C LEU A 465 2.73 -0.21 -6.50
N ALA A 466 2.68 -1.53 -6.29
CA ALA A 466 2.18 -2.13 -5.04
C ALA A 466 3.04 -1.80 -3.81
N GLY A 467 4.35 -1.62 -3.98
CA GLY A 467 5.26 -1.20 -2.92
C GLY A 467 5.06 0.26 -2.49
N GLN A 468 4.78 1.15 -3.43
CA GLN A 468 4.62 2.59 -3.19
C GLN A 468 3.19 2.97 -2.79
N GLY A 469 2.16 2.30 -3.32
CA GLY A 469 0.76 2.69 -3.17
C GLY A 469 0.28 2.82 -1.72
N ILE A 470 -0.67 3.73 -1.47
CA ILE A 470 -1.32 3.87 -0.16
C ILE A 470 -2.20 2.63 0.10
N CYS A 471 -2.15 2.10 1.33
CA CYS A 471 -2.98 0.95 1.71
C CYS A 471 -4.46 1.37 1.74
N LEU A 472 -5.30 0.78 0.87
CA LEU A 472 -6.68 1.22 0.68
C LEU A 472 -7.54 1.13 1.94
N PRO A 473 -7.53 0.04 2.74
CA PRO A 473 -8.33 -0.02 3.97
C PRO A 473 -8.00 1.11 4.97
N VAL A 474 -6.73 1.50 5.05
CA VAL A 474 -6.28 2.56 5.96
C VAL A 474 -6.76 3.92 5.46
N LEU A 475 -6.59 4.22 4.17
CA LEU A 475 -7.11 5.46 3.57
C LEU A 475 -8.65 5.51 3.65
N ALA A 476 -9.32 4.38 3.41
CA ALA A 476 -10.77 4.26 3.50
C ALA A 476 -11.30 4.60 4.88
N THR A 477 -10.60 4.19 5.94
CA THR A 477 -10.96 4.57 7.32
C THR A 477 -11.05 6.08 7.45
N LEU A 478 -10.05 6.80 6.95
CA LEU A 478 -10.00 8.25 7.01
C LEU A 478 -11.12 8.89 6.16
N VAL A 479 -11.29 8.46 4.92
CA VAL A 479 -12.33 9.00 4.01
C VAL A 479 -13.74 8.72 4.54
N PHE A 480 -13.98 7.52 5.07
CA PHE A 480 -15.24 7.17 5.72
C PHE A 480 -15.53 8.07 6.92
N CYS A 481 -14.53 8.33 7.76
CA CYS A 481 -14.70 9.25 8.89
C CYS A 481 -14.98 10.68 8.41
N LEU A 482 -14.31 11.17 7.36
CA LEU A 482 -14.59 12.49 6.79
C LEU A 482 -16.03 12.60 6.28
N GLN A 483 -16.53 11.56 5.62
CA GLN A 483 -17.92 11.48 5.17
C GLN A 483 -18.90 11.54 6.36
N ASN A 484 -18.63 10.78 7.42
CA ASN A 484 -19.52 10.68 8.58
C ASN A 484 -19.40 11.85 9.58
N THR A 485 -18.49 12.80 9.34
CA THR A 485 -18.37 14.03 10.12
C THR A 485 -18.63 15.29 9.29
N ASP A 486 -19.38 15.16 8.20
CA ASP A 486 -19.77 16.25 7.29
C ASP A 486 -18.56 17.07 6.80
N SER A 487 -17.42 16.41 6.64
CA SER A 487 -16.16 17.03 6.23
C SER A 487 -15.90 16.91 4.74
N LEU A 488 -16.77 16.18 4.03
CA LEU A 488 -16.86 16.13 2.58
C LEU A 488 -18.28 16.53 2.16
N PRO A 489 -18.48 17.07 0.95
CA PRO A 489 -19.80 17.32 0.38
C PRO A 489 -20.37 16.00 -0.17
N VAL A 490 -20.93 15.17 0.71
CA VAL A 490 -21.38 13.80 0.39
C VAL A 490 -22.82 13.52 0.76
#